data_AF-A0A3B8M0S2-F1
#
_entry.id   AF-A0A3B8M0S2-F1
#
_cell.length_a   1.000
_cell.length_b   1.000
_cell.length_c   1.000
_cell.angle_alpha   90.00
_cell.angle_beta   90.00
_cell.angle_gamma   90.00
#
_symmetry.space_group_name_H-M   'P 1'
#
loop_
_entity.id
_entity.type
_entity.pdbx_description
1 polymer ?
#
loop_
_entity_poly.entity_id
_entity_poly.type
_entity_poly.pdbx_seq_one_letter_code
_entity_poly.pdbx_strand_id
1 'polypeptide(L)'
;MSLEAECGWTLLRAITVSLVATPLVAILARTLQLDSPRHHRRRLLALAIPFLTPGFVVGYAYSNVTLDLVHQPVLNELFYDLLLLIGVVPVGTFVLVLAPPPPLGPTADWCGQLAGSDRLRRVRSCDWPRSLWYGPARNRIPAFGLMALLVFHEFEIASLFRVIAGQRLTPASWSNALFELIA
;
A
#
# COMPACT_ATOMS: atom_id res chain seq x y z
N MET A 1 -21.30 13.41 -9.18
CA MET A 1 -20.74 12.40 -10.11
C MET A 1 -21.54 11.11 -9.94
N SER A 2 -21.49 10.15 -10.86
CA SER A 2 -22.10 8.84 -10.63
C SER A 2 -21.30 8.03 -9.60
N LEU A 3 -21.96 7.18 -8.82
CA LEU A 3 -21.30 6.30 -7.85
C LEU A 3 -20.26 5.39 -8.52
N GLU A 4 -20.53 4.95 -9.75
CA GLU A 4 -19.59 4.17 -10.56
C GLU A 4 -18.28 4.93 -10.82
N ALA A 5 -18.35 6.24 -11.09
CA ALA A 5 -17.17 7.06 -11.35
C ALA A 5 -16.32 7.24 -10.09
N GLU A 6 -16.94 7.46 -8.92
CA GLU A 6 -16.21 7.58 -7.66
C GLU A 6 -15.60 6.24 -7.19
N CYS A 7 -16.30 5.14 -7.43
CA CYS A 7 -15.77 3.79 -7.24
C CYS A 7 -14.57 3.52 -8.16
N GLY A 8 -14.66 3.91 -9.43
CA GLY A 8 -13.55 3.80 -10.37
C GLY A 8 -12.32 4.60 -9.93
N TRP A 9 -12.50 5.85 -9.48
CA TRP A 9 -11.40 6.71 -9.05
C TRP A 9 -10.72 6.21 -7.78
N THR A 10 -11.51 5.76 -6.81
CA THR A 10 -10.98 5.17 -5.57
C THR A 10 -10.27 3.86 -5.80
N LEU A 11 -10.78 3.01 -6.68
CA LEU A 11 -10.10 1.77 -7.08
C LEU A 11 -8.77 2.07 -7.76
N LEU A 12 -8.75 3.04 -8.69
CA LEU A 12 -7.52 3.49 -9.35
C LEU A 12 -6.50 4.01 -8.33
N ARG A 13 -6.94 4.86 -7.37
CA ARG A 13 -6.09 5.36 -6.28
C ARG A 13 -5.56 4.22 -5.42
N ALA A 14 -6.41 3.28 -5.01
CA ALA A 14 -6.02 2.14 -4.20
C ALA A 14 -4.94 1.29 -4.90
N ILE A 15 -5.09 1.04 -6.19
CA ILE A 15 -4.10 0.30 -7.00
C ILE A 15 -2.80 1.09 -7.10
N THR A 16 -2.87 2.37 -7.45
CA THR A 16 -1.67 3.22 -7.66
C THR A 16 -0.87 3.42 -6.37
N VAL A 17 -1.52 3.79 -5.26
CA VAL A 17 -0.88 3.93 -3.95
C VAL A 17 -0.26 2.61 -3.50
N SER A 18 -0.96 1.49 -3.65
CA SER A 18 -0.44 0.18 -3.24
C SER A 18 0.71 -0.31 -4.12
N LEU A 19 0.71 0.05 -5.41
CA LEU A 19 1.79 -0.26 -6.33
C LEU A 19 3.07 0.48 -5.92
N VAL A 20 2.94 1.75 -5.51
CA VAL A 20 4.05 2.57 -4.97
C VAL A 20 4.48 2.09 -3.57
N ALA A 21 3.55 1.65 -2.73
CA ALA A 21 3.84 1.13 -1.40
C ALA A 21 4.65 -0.18 -1.43
N THR A 22 4.38 -1.06 -2.40
CA THR A 22 4.99 -2.40 -2.50
C THR A 22 6.53 -2.40 -2.48
N PRO A 23 7.26 -1.60 -3.29
CA PRO A 23 8.72 -1.54 -3.21
C PRO A 23 9.20 -0.96 -1.88
N LEU A 24 8.53 0.06 -1.33
CA LEU A 24 8.89 0.66 -0.04
C LEU A 24 8.80 -0.39 1.08
N VAL A 25 7.70 -1.12 1.12
CA VAL A 25 7.45 -2.22 2.05
C VAL A 25 8.55 -3.30 1.95
N ALA A 26 8.95 -3.66 0.73
CA ALA A 26 10.02 -4.64 0.53
C ALA A 26 11.39 -4.14 1.01
N ILE A 27 11.69 -2.87 0.82
CA ILE A 27 12.93 -2.23 1.31
C ILE A 27 12.91 -2.20 2.84
N LEU A 28 11.84 -1.71 3.45
CA LEU A 28 11.66 -1.65 4.90
C LEU A 28 11.77 -3.04 5.54
N ALA A 29 11.07 -4.04 5.00
CA ALA A 29 11.13 -5.41 5.51
C ALA A 29 12.57 -5.97 5.47
N ARG A 30 13.32 -5.72 4.40
CA ARG A 30 14.73 -6.13 4.30
C ARG A 30 15.62 -5.43 5.34
N THR A 31 15.44 -4.11 5.52
CA THR A 31 16.24 -3.37 6.53
C THR A 31 15.97 -3.86 7.95
N LEU A 32 14.72 -4.20 8.26
CA LEU A 32 14.31 -4.75 9.56
C LEU A 32 14.89 -6.14 9.81
N GLN A 33 15.05 -6.97 8.78
CA GLN A 33 15.65 -8.31 8.89
C GLN A 33 17.16 -8.26 9.12
N LEU A 34 17.83 -7.18 8.72
CA LEU A 34 19.27 -6.98 8.91
C LEU A 34 19.62 -6.35 10.27
N ASP A 35 18.62 -5.91 11.04
CA ASP A 35 18.84 -5.22 12.31
C ASP A 35 19.15 -6.17 13.48
N SER A 36 19.90 -5.65 14.45
CA SER A 36 20.04 -6.27 15.77
C SER A 36 18.68 -6.43 16.48
N PRO A 37 18.49 -7.45 17.34
CA PRO A 37 17.19 -7.77 17.94
C PRO A 37 16.57 -6.63 18.77
N ARG A 38 17.41 -5.80 19.42
CA ARG A 38 16.93 -4.64 20.20
C ARG A 38 16.40 -3.51 19.30
N HIS A 39 17.07 -3.24 18.18
CA HIS A 39 16.65 -2.21 17.23
C HIS A 39 15.45 -2.67 16.39
N HIS A 40 15.39 -3.96 16.07
CA HIS A 40 14.29 -4.58 15.36
C HIS A 40 12.94 -4.32 16.05
N ARG A 41 12.83 -4.63 17.36
CA ARG A 41 11.57 -4.41 18.11
C ARG A 41 11.19 -2.93 18.18
N ARG A 42 12.15 -2.03 18.40
CA ARG A 42 11.89 -0.59 18.46
C ARG A 42 11.40 -0.03 17.12
N ARG A 43 12.03 -0.43 16.00
CA ARG A 43 11.63 0.00 14.66
C ARG A 43 10.26 -0.56 14.27
N LEU A 44 9.96 -1.82 14.61
CA LEU A 44 8.62 -2.38 14.41
C LEU A 44 7.56 -1.60 15.19
N LEU A 45 7.81 -1.28 16.46
CA LEU A 45 6.87 -0.48 17.26
C LEU A 45 6.69 0.92 16.69
N ALA A 46 7.77 1.58 16.26
CA ALA A 46 7.69 2.88 15.61
C ALA A 46 6.90 2.82 14.30
N LEU A 47 7.07 1.74 13.53
CA LEU A 47 6.34 1.54 12.28
C LEU A 47 4.84 1.30 12.53
N ALA A 48 4.44 0.77 13.69
CA ALA A 48 3.02 0.59 14.02
C ALA A 48 2.28 1.92 14.27
N ILE A 49 2.99 3.00 14.57
CA ILE A 49 2.37 4.28 14.98
C ILE A 49 1.37 4.80 13.95
N PRO A 50 1.70 4.92 12.65
CA PRO A 50 0.76 5.45 11.66
C PRO A 50 -0.49 4.58 11.50
N PHE A 51 -0.36 3.27 11.68
CA PHE A 51 -1.50 2.34 11.61
C PHE A 51 -2.39 2.41 12.85
N LEU A 52 -1.81 2.67 14.02
CA LEU A 52 -2.56 2.82 15.28
C LEU A 52 -3.19 4.20 15.43
N THR A 53 -2.82 5.16 14.58
CA THR A 53 -3.37 6.51 14.62
C THR A 53 -4.70 6.53 13.86
N PRO A 54 -5.84 6.86 14.50
CA PRO A 54 -7.13 6.90 13.82
C PRO A 54 -7.12 7.90 12.65
N GLY A 55 -7.79 7.56 11.54
CA GLY A 55 -7.85 8.39 10.34
C GLY A 55 -8.40 9.79 10.65
N PHE A 56 -9.40 9.88 11.51
CA PHE A 56 -9.93 11.16 11.99
C PHE A 56 -8.88 12.08 12.64
N VAL A 57 -7.99 11.53 13.47
CA VAL A 57 -6.92 12.31 14.13
C VAL A 57 -5.94 12.84 13.08
N VAL A 58 -5.60 12.02 12.09
CA VAL A 58 -4.74 12.41 10.97
C VAL A 58 -5.41 13.53 10.15
N GLY A 59 -6.67 13.34 9.77
CA GLY A 59 -7.43 14.34 9.02
C GLY A 59 -7.49 15.69 9.76
N TYR A 60 -7.72 15.68 11.08
CA TYR A 60 -7.77 16.90 11.87
C TYR A 60 -6.38 17.55 12.02
N ALA A 61 -5.35 16.75 12.30
CA ALA A 61 -3.99 17.25 12.48
C ALA A 61 -3.45 17.96 11.23
N TYR A 62 -3.86 17.50 10.04
CA TYR A 62 -3.42 18.06 8.76
C TYR A 62 -4.46 18.95 8.07
N SER A 63 -5.56 19.30 8.75
CA SER A 63 -6.62 20.17 8.21
C SER A 63 -6.13 21.55 7.76
N ASN A 64 -5.20 22.17 8.48
CA ASN A 64 -4.64 23.46 8.09
C ASN A 64 -3.82 23.37 6.80
N VAL A 65 -3.08 22.26 6.62
CA VAL A 65 -2.28 22.03 5.42
C VAL A 65 -3.19 21.90 4.20
N THR A 66 -4.31 21.18 4.32
CA THR A 66 -5.25 21.05 3.20
C THR A 66 -5.96 22.34 2.87
N LEU A 67 -6.23 23.20 3.86
CA LEU A 67 -6.76 24.55 3.65
C LEU A 67 -5.76 25.47 2.95
N ASP A 68 -4.47 25.41 3.31
CA ASP A 68 -3.44 26.18 2.63
C ASP A 68 -3.28 25.73 1.17
N LEU A 69 -3.39 24.42 0.93
CA LEU A 69 -3.30 23.80 -0.39
C LEU A 69 -4.60 23.86 -1.20
N VAL A 70 -5.64 24.55 -0.71
CA VAL A 70 -6.96 24.65 -1.37
C VAL A 70 -6.86 25.25 -2.79
N HIS A 71 -5.88 26.14 -3.00
CA HIS A 71 -5.61 26.77 -4.30
C HIS A 71 -4.85 25.86 -5.28
N GLN A 72 -4.29 24.76 -4.79
CA GLN A 72 -3.44 23.84 -5.56
C GLN A 72 -3.99 22.40 -5.45
N PRO A 73 -5.08 22.08 -6.16
CA PRO A 73 -5.81 20.82 -6.00
C PRO A 73 -4.95 19.57 -6.21
N VAL A 74 -4.03 19.63 -7.18
CA VAL A 74 -3.10 18.52 -7.47
C VAL A 74 -2.18 18.22 -6.29
N LEU A 75 -1.66 19.25 -5.62
CA LEU A 75 -0.82 19.03 -4.43
C LEU A 75 -1.63 18.52 -3.25
N ASN A 76 -2.88 18.97 -3.11
CA ASN A 76 -3.76 18.47 -2.06
C ASN A 76 -4.08 16.98 -2.26
N GLU A 77 -4.30 16.55 -3.50
CA GLU A 77 -4.48 15.12 -3.82
C GLU A 77 -3.21 14.30 -3.58
N LEU A 78 -2.04 14.81 -4.00
CA LEU A 78 -0.76 14.13 -3.74
C LEU A 78 -0.45 14.04 -2.24
N PHE A 79 -0.82 15.07 -1.47
CA PHE A 79 -0.67 15.06 -0.02
C PHE A 79 -1.59 14.01 0.62
N TYR A 80 -2.82 13.91 0.15
CA TYR A 80 -3.73 12.84 0.57
C TYR A 80 -3.17 11.44 0.25
N ASP A 81 -2.68 11.23 -0.98
CA ASP A 81 -2.06 9.96 -1.38
C ASP A 81 -0.81 9.63 -0.55
N LEU A 82 -0.03 10.65 -0.15
CA LEU A 82 1.10 10.50 0.76
C LEU A 82 0.67 10.05 2.15
N LEU A 83 -0.41 10.62 2.70
CA LEU A 83 -0.95 10.19 4.00
C LEU A 83 -1.41 8.73 3.95
N LEU A 84 -2.10 8.33 2.88
CA LEU A 84 -2.48 6.95 2.64
C LEU A 84 -1.26 6.02 2.58
N LEU A 85 -0.22 6.43 1.87
CA LEU A 85 1.04 5.70 1.76
C LEU A 85 1.66 5.46 3.13
N ILE A 86 1.73 6.52 3.96
CA ILE A 86 2.28 6.45 5.33
C ILE A 86 1.48 5.50 6.22
N GLY A 87 0.14 5.47 6.09
CA GLY A 87 -0.72 4.57 6.85
C GLY A 87 -0.60 3.11 6.42
N VAL A 88 -0.46 2.85 5.12
CA VAL A 88 -0.56 1.50 4.56
C VAL A 88 0.78 0.75 4.50
N VAL A 89 1.90 1.46 4.34
CA VAL A 89 3.25 0.88 4.30
C VAL A 89 3.56 0.05 5.55
N PRO A 90 3.30 0.52 6.80
CA PRO A 90 3.46 -0.30 7.99
C PRO A 90 2.80 -1.66 7.91
N VAL A 91 1.56 -1.70 7.44
CA VAL A 91 0.77 -2.92 7.36
C VAL A 91 1.39 -3.90 6.37
N GLY A 92 1.77 -3.41 5.18
CA GLY A 92 2.47 -4.23 4.20
C GLY A 92 3.79 -4.79 4.75
N THR A 93 4.54 -3.99 5.52
CA THR A 93 5.77 -4.44 6.17
C THR A 93 5.50 -5.52 7.22
N PHE A 94 4.47 -5.37 8.06
CA PHE A 94 4.10 -6.42 9.01
C PHE A 94 3.72 -7.72 8.32
N VAL A 95 2.94 -7.65 7.23
CA VAL A 95 2.59 -8.84 6.44
C VAL A 95 3.84 -9.53 5.92
N LEU A 96 4.81 -8.79 5.36
CA LEU A 96 6.04 -9.41 4.84
C LEU A 96 6.98 -9.95 5.92
N VAL A 97 7.07 -9.29 7.08
CA VAL A 97 7.93 -9.73 8.20
C VAL A 97 7.35 -10.96 8.89
N LEU A 98 6.03 -11.06 9.00
CA LEU A 98 5.34 -12.19 9.63
C LEU A 98 5.06 -13.34 8.66
N ALA A 99 5.09 -13.10 7.35
CA ALA A 99 4.87 -14.14 6.36
C ALA A 99 5.96 -15.21 6.41
N PRO A 100 5.61 -16.49 6.19
CA PRO A 100 6.60 -17.55 6.10
C PRO A 100 7.58 -17.26 4.94
N PRO A 101 8.86 -17.63 5.08
CA PRO A 101 9.83 -17.45 4.01
C PRO A 101 9.36 -18.17 2.74
N PRO A 102 9.60 -17.62 1.54
CA PRO A 102 9.21 -18.27 0.31
C PRO A 102 9.95 -19.62 0.18
N PRO A 103 9.29 -20.66 -0.35
CA PRO A 103 9.89 -21.98 -0.50
C PRO A 103 11.05 -21.99 -1.52
N LEU A 104 11.04 -21.06 -2.49
CA LEU A 104 12.20 -20.82 -3.35
C LEU A 104 13.17 -19.85 -2.66
N GLY A 105 14.25 -20.41 -2.14
CA GLY A 105 15.37 -19.68 -1.58
C GLY A 105 16.49 -19.41 -2.61
N PRO A 106 17.54 -18.69 -2.20
CA PRO A 106 18.69 -18.36 -3.07
C PRO A 106 19.46 -19.60 -3.58
N THR A 107 19.35 -20.73 -2.90
CA THR A 107 19.92 -22.01 -3.36
C THR A 107 19.20 -22.54 -4.60
N ALA A 108 17.89 -22.35 -4.71
CA ALA A 108 17.12 -22.72 -5.91
C ALA A 108 17.54 -21.86 -7.11
N ASP A 109 17.80 -20.57 -6.89
CA ASP A 109 18.32 -19.67 -7.94
C ASP A 109 19.72 -20.10 -8.41
N TRP A 110 20.59 -20.51 -7.49
CA TRP A 110 21.93 -21.00 -7.82
C TRP A 110 21.90 -22.32 -8.59
N CYS A 111 21.08 -23.29 -8.17
CA CYS A 111 20.85 -24.53 -8.90
C CYS A 111 20.27 -24.26 -10.30
N GLY A 112 19.39 -23.27 -10.42
CA GLY A 112 18.87 -22.79 -11.69
C GLY A 112 19.98 -22.30 -12.61
N GLN A 113 20.91 -21.48 -12.11
CA GLN A 113 22.06 -21.00 -12.89
C GLN A 113 22.98 -22.14 -13.34
N LEU A 114 23.18 -23.16 -12.50
CA LEU A 114 24.03 -24.31 -12.80
C LEU A 114 23.44 -25.26 -13.86
N ALA A 115 22.11 -25.31 -14.01
CA ALA A 115 21.41 -26.24 -14.90
C ALA A 115 21.55 -25.92 -16.41
N GLY A 116 22.16 -24.79 -16.77
CA GLY A 116 22.48 -24.41 -18.15
C GLY A 116 21.30 -23.83 -18.96
N SER A 117 21.61 -22.93 -19.90
CA SER A 117 20.62 -22.15 -20.67
C SER A 117 19.65 -22.98 -21.51
N ASP A 118 20.07 -24.14 -22.02
CA ASP A 118 19.28 -24.97 -22.95
C ASP A 118 18.25 -25.87 -22.26
N ARG A 119 18.56 -26.39 -21.06
CA ARG A 119 17.57 -27.12 -20.24
C ARG A 119 16.60 -26.17 -19.57
N LEU A 120 17.06 -25.00 -19.14
CA LEU A 120 16.22 -23.97 -18.56
C LEU A 120 15.19 -23.44 -19.55
N ARG A 121 15.54 -23.19 -20.83
CA ARG A 121 14.61 -22.58 -21.80
C ARG A 121 13.30 -23.38 -21.98
N ARG A 122 13.35 -24.70 -21.84
CA ARG A 122 12.21 -25.61 -21.97
C ARG A 122 11.38 -25.73 -20.68
N VAL A 123 12.00 -25.45 -19.52
CA VAL A 123 11.33 -25.41 -18.20
C VAL A 123 10.81 -23.99 -17.89
N ARG A 124 11.49 -22.94 -18.38
CA ARG A 124 11.23 -21.51 -18.13
C ARG A 124 9.83 -21.04 -18.48
N SER A 125 9.24 -21.60 -19.55
CA SER A 125 7.86 -21.29 -19.96
C SER A 125 6.83 -21.79 -18.94
N CYS A 126 7.11 -22.90 -18.26
CA CYS A 126 6.30 -23.40 -17.13
C CYS A 126 6.79 -22.88 -15.76
N ASP A 127 8.00 -22.32 -15.70
CA ASP A 127 8.62 -21.82 -14.47
C ASP A 127 8.25 -20.38 -14.15
N TRP A 128 7.77 -19.56 -15.10
CA TRP A 128 7.28 -18.21 -14.76
C TRP A 128 6.10 -18.23 -13.77
N PRO A 129 5.01 -18.99 -14.01
CA PRO A 129 3.94 -19.09 -13.02
C PRO A 129 4.43 -19.78 -11.75
N ARG A 130 5.32 -20.77 -11.85
CA ARG A 130 5.89 -21.44 -10.67
C ARG A 130 6.76 -20.51 -9.83
N SER A 131 7.58 -19.67 -10.45
CA SER A 131 8.41 -18.66 -9.80
C SER A 131 7.56 -17.57 -9.15
N LEU A 132 6.43 -17.20 -9.76
CA LEU A 132 5.47 -16.29 -9.15
C LEU A 132 4.81 -16.90 -7.90
N TRP A 133 4.34 -18.15 -8.01
CA TRP A 133 3.61 -18.84 -6.94
C TRP A 133 4.49 -19.35 -5.79
N TYR A 134 5.75 -19.68 -6.06
CA TYR A 134 6.68 -20.24 -5.07
C TYR A 134 7.83 -19.28 -4.71
N GLY A 135 7.95 -18.14 -5.38
CA GLY A 135 8.96 -17.12 -5.13
C GLY A 135 8.49 -15.98 -4.22
N PRO A 136 9.22 -14.85 -4.18
CA PRO A 136 8.92 -13.72 -3.29
C PRO A 136 7.59 -13.03 -3.63
N ALA A 137 7.07 -13.21 -4.85
CA ALA A 137 5.76 -12.69 -5.25
C ALA A 137 4.61 -13.30 -4.44
N ARG A 138 4.75 -14.55 -3.95
CA ARG A 138 3.76 -15.23 -3.10
C ARG A 138 3.38 -14.41 -1.86
N ASN A 139 4.35 -13.73 -1.24
CA ASN A 139 4.10 -12.92 -0.04
C ASN A 139 3.77 -11.46 -0.41
N ARG A 140 4.25 -10.97 -1.55
CA ARG A 140 4.01 -9.59 -2.01
C ARG A 140 2.60 -9.37 -2.55
N ILE A 141 2.03 -10.34 -3.26
CA ILE A 141 0.66 -10.26 -3.79
C ILE A 141 -0.39 -10.07 -2.67
N PRO A 142 -0.42 -10.90 -1.61
CA PRO A 142 -1.38 -10.69 -0.52
C PRO A 142 -1.10 -9.41 0.27
N ALA A 143 0.18 -9.02 0.44
CA ALA A 143 0.50 -7.72 1.03
C ALA A 143 -0.06 -6.58 0.18
N PHE A 144 0.17 -6.59 -1.14
CA PHE A 144 -0.40 -5.61 -2.07
C PHE A 144 -1.93 -5.57 -2.00
N GLY A 145 -2.58 -6.74 -2.05
CA GLY A 145 -4.04 -6.82 -1.99
C GLY A 145 -4.60 -6.24 -0.70
N LEU A 146 -3.97 -6.53 0.44
CA LEU A 146 -4.39 -6.00 1.74
C LEU A 146 -4.18 -4.48 1.82
N MET A 147 -3.04 -3.97 1.33
CA MET A 147 -2.81 -2.53 1.24
C MET A 147 -3.85 -1.84 0.34
N ALA A 148 -4.16 -2.44 -0.81
CA ALA A 148 -5.15 -1.90 -1.73
C ALA A 148 -6.55 -1.87 -1.11
N LEU A 149 -6.94 -2.93 -0.40
CA LEU A 149 -8.20 -2.96 0.35
C LEU A 149 -8.26 -1.87 1.41
N LEU A 150 -7.18 -1.65 2.18
CA LEU A 150 -7.15 -0.60 3.20
C LEU A 150 -7.30 0.79 2.59
N VAL A 151 -6.57 1.08 1.51
CA VAL A 151 -6.69 2.37 0.81
C VAL A 151 -8.08 2.53 0.20
N PHE A 152 -8.65 1.45 -0.33
CA PHE A 152 -10.00 1.48 -0.92
C PHE A 152 -11.09 1.71 0.14
N HIS A 153 -10.91 1.21 1.37
CA HIS A 153 -11.84 1.41 2.47
C HIS A 153 -11.67 2.73 3.21
N GLU A 154 -10.60 3.48 2.95
CA GLU A 154 -10.35 4.75 3.64
C GLU A 154 -11.41 5.79 3.29
N PHE A 155 -12.17 6.20 4.30
CA PHE A 155 -13.25 7.19 4.15
C PHE A 155 -13.13 8.35 5.15
N GLU A 156 -12.50 8.12 6.30
CA GLU A 156 -12.46 9.11 7.38
C GLU A 156 -11.72 10.37 6.93
N ILE A 157 -10.49 10.21 6.42
CA ILE A 157 -9.66 11.34 5.98
C ILE A 157 -10.31 12.05 4.77
N ALA A 158 -10.82 11.27 3.81
CA ALA A 158 -11.46 11.82 2.60
C ALA A 158 -12.71 12.65 2.94
N SER A 159 -13.54 12.15 3.87
CA SER A 159 -14.76 12.85 4.31
C SER A 159 -14.43 14.18 4.97
N LEU A 160 -13.39 14.20 5.82
CA LEU A 160 -12.98 15.40 6.54
C LEU A 160 -12.43 16.46 5.59
N PHE A 161 -11.56 16.07 4.65
CA PHE A 161 -11.00 17.00 3.66
C PHE A 161 -12.07 17.57 2.74
N ARG A 162 -13.07 16.76 2.37
CA ARG A 162 -14.22 17.20 1.58
C ARG A 162 -15.07 18.24 2.32
N VAL A 163 -15.31 18.05 3.62
CA VAL A 163 -16.07 19.00 4.45
C VAL A 163 -15.31 20.32 4.59
N ILE A 164 -13.99 20.27 4.75
CA ILE A 164 -13.16 21.45 5.02
C ILE A 164 -12.89 22.29 3.76
N ALA A 165 -12.62 21.65 2.62
CA ALA A 165 -12.24 22.33 1.37
C ALA A 165 -13.44 22.70 0.47
N GLY A 166 -14.66 22.26 0.82
CA GLY A 166 -15.86 22.44 0.02
C GLY A 166 -16.00 21.44 -1.14
N GLN A 167 -17.24 21.20 -1.60
CA GLN A 167 -17.61 20.12 -2.54
C GLN A 167 -16.82 20.06 -3.87
N ARG A 168 -16.09 21.11 -4.25
CA ARG A 168 -15.35 21.19 -5.52
C ARG A 168 -13.93 20.64 -5.45
N LEU A 169 -13.40 20.38 -4.25
CA LEU A 169 -12.00 20.01 -4.02
C LEU A 169 -11.96 18.61 -3.38
N THR A 170 -12.39 17.64 -4.17
CA THR A 170 -12.27 16.21 -3.87
C THR A 170 -10.79 15.82 -3.72
N PRO A 171 -10.49 14.89 -2.81
CA PRO A 171 -10.16 13.55 -3.28
C PRO A 171 -11.43 12.71 -3.38
N ALA A 172 -11.68 12.09 -4.54
CA ALA A 172 -12.92 11.32 -4.72
C ALA A 172 -12.91 10.07 -3.84
N SER A 173 -14.09 9.70 -3.32
CA SER A 173 -14.24 8.62 -2.34
C SER A 173 -15.62 7.97 -2.48
N TRP A 174 -15.67 6.73 -2.99
CA TRP A 174 -16.92 6.00 -3.23
C TRP A 174 -17.79 5.87 -1.97
N SER A 175 -17.17 5.75 -0.80
CA SER A 175 -17.83 5.68 0.50
C SER A 175 -18.61 6.96 0.81
N ASN A 176 -18.03 8.14 0.58
CA ASN A 176 -18.73 9.41 0.76
C ASN A 176 -19.84 9.60 -0.27
N ALA A 177 -19.62 9.19 -1.53
CA ALA A 177 -20.69 9.21 -2.53
C ALA A 177 -21.86 8.30 -2.15
N LEU A 178 -21.58 7.14 -1.56
CA LEU A 178 -22.60 6.24 -1.05
C LEU A 178 -23.38 6.86 0.12
N PHE A 179 -22.72 7.54 1.05
CA PHE A 179 -23.40 8.26 2.13
C PHE A 179 -24.30 9.39 1.62
N GLU A 180 -23.87 10.13 0.60
CA GLU A 180 -24.70 11.16 -0.04
C GLU A 180 -25.90 10.62 -0.81
N LEU A 181 -25.85 9.37 -1.28
CA LEU A 181 -26.97 8.72 -1.95
C LEU A 181 -28.04 8.20 -0.99
N ILE A 182 -27.66 7.90 0.26
CA ILE A 182 -28.55 7.34 1.28
C ILE A 182 -29.19 8.44 2.14
N ALA A 183 -28.53 9.60 2.25
CA ALA A 183 -29.01 10.78 2.99
C ALA A 183 -30.04 11.60 2.20
#